data_AF-A0A0S6WY32-F1
#
_entry.id   AF-A0A0S6WY32-F1
#
_cell.length_a   1.000
_cell.length_b   1.000
_cell.length_c   1.000
_cell.angle_alpha   90.00
_cell.angle_beta   90.00
_cell.angle_gamma   90.00
#
_symmetry.space_group_name_H-M   'P 1'
#
loop_
_entity.id
_entity.type
_entity.pdbx_description
1 polymer ?
#
loop_
_entity_poly.entity_id
_entity_poly.type
_entity_poly.pdbx_seq_one_letter_code
_entity_poly.pdbx_strand_id
1 'polypeptide(L)' 'MGPVACPFNALYWHFLERHRDKLGDNHRMPLTYRNWDRQDEDSREGILAQARAFLAGCA' A
#
# COMPACT_ATOMS: atom_id res chain seq x y z
N MET A 1 5.03 12.58 0.60
CA MET A 1 3.81 12.37 -0.22
C MET A 1 3.49 13.70 -0.90
N GLY A 2 3.55 13.77 -2.23
CA GLY A 2 3.30 14.99 -2.99
C GLY A 2 2.16 14.79 -4.00
N PRO A 3 1.57 15.87 -4.53
CA PRO A 3 0.40 15.85 -5.43
C PRO A 3 0.62 15.14 -6.78
N VAL A 4 1.81 14.56 -7.00
CA VAL A 4 2.18 13.83 -8.23
C VAL A 4 2.49 12.35 -7.94
N ALA A 5 2.20 11.86 -6.74
CA ALA A 5 2.29 10.42 -6.48
C ALA A 5 1.22 9.71 -7.32
N CYS A 6 1.65 8.91 -8.28
CA CYS A 6 0.76 8.15 -9.16
C CYS A 6 -0.20 7.31 -8.30
N PRO A 7 -1.53 7.43 -8.51
CA PRO A 7 -2.54 6.75 -7.69
C PRO A 7 -2.33 5.23 -7.62
N PHE A 8 -1.75 4.65 -8.67
CA PHE A 8 -1.45 3.22 -8.74
C PHE A 8 -0.50 2.74 -7.63
N ASN A 9 0.47 3.54 -7.20
CA ASN A 9 1.41 3.10 -6.15
C ASN A 9 0.69 2.97 -4.81
N ALA A 10 -0.16 3.94 -4.46
CA ALA A 10 -0.95 3.89 -3.24
C ALA A 10 -1.95 2.72 -3.26
N LEU A 11 -2.64 2.52 -4.38
CA LEU A 11 -3.58 1.41 -4.57
C LEU A 11 -2.89 0.04 -4.52
N TYR A 12 -1.68 -0.07 -5.04
CA TYR A 12 -0.88 -1.31 -4.99
C TYR A 12 -0.57 -1.73 -3.55
N TRP A 13 -0.02 -0.83 -2.74
CA TRP A 13 0.28 -1.15 -1.34
C TRP A 13 -0.97 -1.39 -0.52
N HIS A 14 -2.04 -0.62 -0.75
CA HIS A 14 -3.33 -0.86 -0.12
C HIS A 14 -3.91 -2.24 -0.45
N PHE A 15 -3.79 -2.68 -1.71
CA PHE A 15 -4.22 -4.03 -2.11
C PHE A 15 -3.41 -5.12 -1.39
N LEU A 16 -2.08 -4.98 -1.35
CA LEU A 16 -1.19 -5.95 -0.72
C LEU A 16 -1.42 -6.07 0.78
N GLU A 17 -1.59 -4.95 1.48
CA GLU A 17 -1.86 -4.93 2.92
C GLU A 17 -3.21 -5.58 3.23
N ARG A 18 -4.26 -5.23 2.48
CA ARG A 18 -5.60 -5.81 2.65
C ARG A 18 -5.64 -7.33 2.41
N HIS A 19 -4.77 -7.86 1.56
CA HIS A 19 -4.71 -9.28 1.20
C HIS A 19 -3.51 -10.01 1.80
N ARG A 20 -2.88 -9.41 2.82
CA ARG A 20 -1.68 -9.96 3.46
C ARG A 20 -1.86 -11.39 3.95
N ASP A 21 -3.02 -11.70 4.53
CA ASP A 21 -3.33 -13.07 4.98
C ASP A 21 -3.38 -14.10 3.85
N LYS A 22 -3.74 -13.68 2.64
CA LYS A 22 -3.86 -14.57 1.47
C LYS A 22 -2.60 -14.63 0.62
N LEU A 23 -1.84 -13.54 0.57
CA LEU A 23 -0.66 -13.38 -0.27
C LEU A 23 0.64 -13.56 0.51
N GLY A 24 0.61 -13.59 1.84
CA GLY A 24 1.78 -13.75 2.70
C GLY A 24 2.54 -15.05 2.46
N ASP A 25 1.82 -16.13 2.16
CA ASP A 25 2.40 -17.45 1.89
C ASP A 25 2.93 -17.61 0.45
N ASN A 26 2.71 -16.62 -0.43
CA ASN A 26 3.21 -16.68 -1.78
C ASN A 26 4.72 -16.48 -1.78
N HIS A 27 5.48 -17.47 -2.26
CA HIS A 27 6.95 -17.44 -2.35
C HIS A 27 7.55 -16.20 -3.03
N ARG A 28 6.79 -15.47 -3.85
CA ARG A 28 7.24 -14.23 -4.52
C ARG A 28 7.08 -12.98 -3.66
N MET A 29 6.25 -13.02 -2.63
CA MET A 29 5.88 -11.86 -1.81
C MET A 29 6.76 -11.54 -0.59
N PRO A 30 7.68 -12.40 -0.08
CA PRO A 30 8.41 -12.10 1.16
C PRO A 30 9.24 -10.82 1.09
N LEU A 31 9.89 -10.54 -0.05
CA LEU A 31 10.67 -9.32 -0.25
C LEU A 31 9.79 -8.07 -0.29
N THR A 32 8.63 -8.16 -0.95
CA THR A 32 7.67 -7.05 -1.04
C THR A 32 7.12 -6.68 0.34
N TYR A 33 6.67 -7.67 1.13
CA TYR A 33 6.19 -7.42 2.49
C TYR A 33 7.30 -6.92 3.42
N ARG A 34 8.52 -7.44 3.32
CA ARG A 34 9.66 -6.90 4.08
C ARG A 34 9.96 -5.45 3.73
N ASN A 35 9.90 -5.08 2.45
CA ASN A 35 10.10 -3.69 2.04
C ASN A 35 8.99 -2.78 2.56
N TRP A 36 7.76 -3.28 2.60
CA TRP A 36 6.63 -2.58 3.19
C TRP A 36 6.78 -2.40 4.70
N ASP A 37 7.15 -3.45 5.43
CA ASP A 37 7.31 -3.42 6.90
C ASP A 37 8.46 -2.53 7.37
N ARG A 38 9.41 -2.22 6.48
CA ARG A 38 10.53 -1.29 6.75
C ARG A 38 10.12 0.17 6.66
N GLN A 39 8.95 0.48 6.09
CA GLN A 39 8.44 1.86 6.04
C GLN A 39 7.93 2.27 7.43
N ASP A 40 8.17 3.52 7.82
CA ASP A 40 7.61 4.06 9.06
C ASP A 40 6.09 3.97 9.07
N GLU A 41 5.51 3.82 10.26
CA GLU A 41 4.07 3.67 10.43
C GLU A 41 3.29 4.86 9.84
N ASP A 42 3.73 6.09 10.12
CA ASP A 42 3.15 7.33 9.56
C ASP A 42 3.15 7.34 8.01
N SER A 43 4.24 6.83 7.42
CA SER A 43 4.37 6.74 5.96
C SER A 43 3.42 5.72 5.38
N ARG A 44 3.28 4.54 6.02
CA ARG A 44 2.34 3.49 5.61
C ARG A 44 0.91 3.99 5.72
N GLU A 45 0.56 4.63 6.83
CA GLU A 45 -0.79 5.16 7.03
C GLU A 45 -1.14 6.24 6.01
N GLY A 46 -0.19 7.13 5.68
CA GLY A 46 -0.36 8.13 4.63
C GLY A 46 -0.64 7.52 3.25
N ILE A 47 0.07 6.45 2.89
CA ILE A 47 -0.15 5.69 1.64
C ILE A 47 -1.55 5.07 1.63
N LEU A 48 -1.94 4.41 2.74
CA LEU A 48 -3.24 3.77 2.85
C LEU A 48 -4.39 4.79 2.85
N ALA A 49 -4.21 5.94 3.49
CA ALA A 49 -5.18 7.04 3.49
C ALA A 49 -5.37 7.61 2.09
N GLN A 50 -4.28 7.84 1.36
CA GLN A 50 -4.33 8.28 -0.03
C GLN A 50 -5.06 7.26 -0.92
N ALA A 51 -4.77 5.96 -0.76
CA ALA A 51 -5.47 4.90 -1.50
C ALA A 51 -6.97 4.87 -1.19
N ARG A 52 -7.36 5.03 0.10
CA ARG A 52 -8.77 5.12 0.50
C ARG A 52 -9.47 6.33 -0.12
N ALA A 53 -8.80 7.49 -0.17
CA ALA A 53 -9.35 8.68 -0.82
C ALA A 53 -9.61 8.46 -2.32
N PHE A 54 -8.67 7.83 -3.03
CA PHE A 54 -8.85 7.47 -4.43
C PHE A 54 -9.99 6.45 -4.64
N LEU A 55 -10.10 5.43 -3.78
CA LEU A 55 -11.17 4.44 -3.85
C LEU A 55 -12.55 5.01 -3.48
N ALA A 56 -12.60 6.04 -2.63
CA ALA A 56 -13.83 6.72 -2.25
C ALA A 56 -14.39 7.65 -3.34
N GLY A 57 -13.70 7.80 -4.47
CA GLY A 57 -14.20 8.57 -5.62
C GLY A 57 -14.05 10.08 -5.50
N CYS A 58 -13.37 10.59 -4.47
CA CYS A 58 -12.91 11.98 -4.46
C CYS A 58 -11.59 12.06 -5.25
N ALA A 59 -11.70 12.06 -6.57
CA ALA A 59 -10.63 12.38 -7.52
C ALA A 59 -11.00 13.64 -8.29
#